data_AF-A0A354FBW4-F1
#
_entry.id   AF-A0A354FBW4-F1
#
_cell.length_a   1.000
_cell.length_b   1.000
_cell.length_c   1.000
_cell.angle_alpha   90.00
_cell.angle_beta   90.00
_cell.angle_gamma   90.00
#
_symmetry.space_group_name_H-M   'P 1'
#
loop_
_entity.id
_entity.type
_entity.pdbx_description
1 polymer ?
#
loop_
_entity_poly.entity_id
_entity_poly.type
_entity_poly.pdbx_seq_one_letter_code
_entity_poly.pdbx_strand_id
1 'polypeptide(L)'
;MAHLTKREREILCFLKKDPTISQEKLAEKMEITRSAVAVHISNLMRKGFILGRGYILDERTGILVIGKTWLEIKAQADEPRIDISYGGMGYLMSSELIRQQ
;
A
#
# COMPACT_ATOMS: atom_id res chain seq x y z
N MET A 1 -0.74 5.24 0.87
CA MET A 1 0.53 4.49 0.93
C MET A 1 1.68 5.48 0.99
N ALA A 2 2.69 5.25 1.83
CA ALA A 2 3.85 6.13 1.91
C ALA A 2 4.63 6.16 0.57
N HIS A 3 5.07 7.34 0.14
CA HIS A 3 5.81 7.49 -1.11
C HIS A 3 7.21 6.85 -1.02
N LEU A 4 7.57 6.05 -2.02
CA LEU A 4 8.91 5.46 -2.19
C LEU A 4 9.73 6.32 -3.15
N THR A 5 10.91 6.76 -2.71
CA THR A 5 11.90 7.36 -3.61
C THR A 5 12.47 6.32 -4.56
N LYS A 6 13.10 6.76 -5.65
CA LYS A 6 13.76 5.87 -6.62
C LYS A 6 14.78 4.95 -5.94
N ARG A 7 15.65 5.50 -5.07
CA ARG A 7 16.68 4.74 -4.34
C ARG A 7 16.09 3.73 -3.37
N GLU A 8 15.06 4.10 -2.61
CA GLU A 8 14.37 3.16 -1.71
C GLU A 8 13.70 2.02 -2.49
N ARG A 9 13.15 2.31 -3.67
CA ARG A 9 12.52 1.30 -4.55
C ARG A 9 13.56 0.34 -5.13
N GLU A 10 14.75 0.82 -5.49
CA GLU A 10 15.88 -0.01 -5.91
C GLU A 10 16.36 -0.94 -4.77
N ILE A 11 16.56 -0.40 -3.56
CA ILE A 11 16.90 -1.19 -2.37
C ILE A 11 15.87 -2.28 -2.12
N LEU A 12 14.59 -1.93 -2.13
CA LEU A 12 13.51 -2.90 -1.93
C LEU A 12 13.54 -4.02 -3.00
N CYS A 13 13.90 -3.70 -4.24
CA CYS A 13 14.02 -4.69 -5.32
C CYS A 13 15.18 -5.66 -5.08
N PHE A 14 16.32 -5.19 -4.58
CA PHE A 14 17.42 -6.07 -4.19
C PHE A 14 17.04 -6.96 -3.00
N LEU A 15 16.44 -6.40 -1.96
CA LEU A 15 16.00 -7.13 -0.78
C LEU A 15 14.91 -8.17 -1.10
N LYS A 16 14.02 -7.90 -2.07
CA LYS A 16 13.04 -8.89 -2.58
C LYS A 16 13.69 -10.10 -3.23
N LYS A 17 14.84 -9.93 -3.89
CA LYS A 17 15.55 -11.00 -4.59
C LYS A 17 16.48 -11.78 -3.67
N ASP A 18 17.11 -11.09 -2.73
CA ASP A 18 18.02 -11.67 -1.74
C ASP A 18 17.82 -10.97 -0.38
N PRO A 19 16.89 -11.46 0.45
CA PRO A 19 16.65 -10.91 1.79
C PRO A 19 17.83 -11.14 2.75
N THR A 20 18.81 -11.97 2.38
CA THR A 20 19.97 -12.28 3.23
C THR A 20 21.19 -11.42 2.92
N ILE A 21 21.09 -10.52 1.93
CA ILE A 21 22.19 -9.64 1.53
C ILE A 21 22.65 -8.72 2.67
N SER A 22 23.95 -8.59 2.88
CA SER A 22 24.50 -7.65 3.86
C SER A 22 24.37 -6.19 3.38
N GLN A 23 24.36 -5.23 4.33
CA GLN A 23 24.31 -3.81 3.98
C GLN A 23 25.57 -3.36 3.22
N GLU A 24 26.73 -3.95 3.51
CA GLU A 24 27.97 -3.76 2.79
C GLU A 24 27.85 -4.18 1.31
N LYS A 25 27.35 -5.40 1.05
CA LYS A 25 27.20 -5.90 -0.33
C LYS A 25 26.12 -5.15 -1.11
N LEU A 26 25.09 -4.67 -0.42
CA LEU A 26 24.07 -3.80 -1.00
C LEU A 26 24.62 -2.42 -1.34
N ALA A 27 25.49 -1.86 -0.48
CA ALA A 27 26.21 -0.61 -0.72
C ALA A 27 27.12 -0.69 -1.95
N GLU A 28 27.88 -1.78 -2.10
CA GLU A 28 28.71 -2.05 -3.28
C GLU A 28 27.88 -2.09 -4.56
N LYS A 29 26.76 -2.83 -4.57
CA LYS A 29 25.87 -2.94 -5.74
C LYS A 29 25.21 -1.61 -6.13
N MET A 30 25.01 -0.71 -5.17
CA MET A 30 24.31 0.56 -5.37
C MET A 30 25.24 1.76 -5.51
N GLU A 31 26.55 1.53 -5.41
CA GLU A 31 27.60 2.55 -5.45
C GLU A 31 27.34 3.69 -4.44
N ILE A 32 26.94 3.32 -3.23
CA ILE A 32 26.72 4.25 -2.11
C ILE A 32 27.40 3.74 -0.85
N THR A 33 27.50 4.58 0.18
CA THR A 33 28.09 4.15 1.45
C THR A 33 27.16 3.19 2.20
N ARG A 34 27.76 2.33 3.04
CA ARG A 34 27.03 1.46 3.96
C ARG A 34 26.12 2.24 4.92
N SER A 35 26.55 3.42 5.36
CA SER A 35 25.72 4.31 6.18
C SER A 35 24.51 4.85 5.42
N ALA A 36 24.64 5.20 4.14
CA ALA A 36 23.51 5.63 3.31
C ALA A 36 22.49 4.50 3.11
N VAL A 37 22.95 3.26 2.88
CA VAL A 37 22.08 2.08 2.84
C VAL A 37 21.30 1.92 4.15
N ALA A 38 21.98 2.01 5.30
CA ALA A 38 21.34 1.90 6.61
C ALA A 38 20.23 2.95 6.81
N VAL A 39 20.47 4.18 6.37
CA VAL A 39 19.48 5.27 6.42
C VAL A 39 18.25 4.94 5.56
N HIS A 40 18.47 4.47 4.32
CA HIS A 40 17.36 4.07 3.45
C HIS A 40 16.55 2.89 4.01
N ILE A 41 17.22 1.88 4.59
CA ILE A 41 16.55 0.75 5.26
C ILE A 41 15.73 1.24 6.45
N SER A 42 16.28 2.13 7.28
CA SER A 42 15.53 2.72 8.41
C SER A 42 14.28 3.48 7.95
N ASN A 43 14.38 4.21 6.82
CA ASN A 43 13.22 4.89 6.23
C ASN A 43 12.19 3.90 5.67
N LEU A 44 12.63 2.83 5.00
CA LEU A 44 11.75 1.76 4.53
C LEU A 44 11.02 1.07 5.68
N MET A 45 11.69 0.85 6.81
CA MET A 45 11.07 0.33 8.03
C MET A 45 10.02 1.30 8.59
N ARG A 46 10.36 2.58 8.72
CA ARG A 46 9.42 3.62 9.21
C ARG A 46 8.18 3.75 8.32
N LYS A 47 8.34 3.53 7.01
CA LYS A 47 7.26 3.53 6.02
C LYS A 47 6.43 2.24 6.00
N GLY A 48 6.84 1.22 6.76
CA GLY A 48 6.15 -0.06 6.84
C GLY A 48 6.44 -1.03 5.69
N PHE A 49 7.40 -0.74 4.80
CA PHE A 49 7.78 -1.67 3.72
C PHE A 49 8.69 -2.80 4.20
N ILE A 50 9.44 -2.57 5.28
CA ILE A 50 10.25 -3.58 5.98
C ILE A 50 9.72 -3.69 7.41
N LEU A 51 9.26 -4.88 7.79
CA LEU A 51 8.64 -5.15 9.09
C LEU A 51 9.66 -5.38 10.21
N GLY A 52 10.90 -5.77 9.88
CA GLY A 52 11.89 -6.08 10.90
C GLY A 52 13.27 -6.49 10.40
N ARG A 53 14.05 -7.09 11.32
CA ARG A 53 15.36 -7.67 11.05
C ARG A 53 15.26 -8.79 10.01
N GLY A 54 16.33 -9.01 9.24
CA GLY A 54 16.30 -9.95 8.11
C GLY A 54 15.46 -9.46 6.92
N TYR A 55 15.13 -8.15 6.90
CA TYR A 55 14.38 -7.49 5.84
C TYR A 55 13.05 -8.15 5.49
N ILE A 56 12.33 -8.65 6.50
CA ILE A 56 10.97 -9.17 6.33
C ILE A 56 10.12 -8.09 5.65
N LEU A 57 9.63 -8.37 4.46
CA LEU A 57 8.87 -7.40 3.69
C LEU A 57 7.39 -7.48 4.07
N ASP A 58 6.72 -6.33 4.04
CA ASP A 58 5.27 -6.33 4.21
C ASP A 58 4.61 -6.85 2.93
N GLU A 59 4.15 -8.10 2.97
CA GLU A 59 3.42 -8.74 1.87
C GLU A 59 1.95 -8.29 1.82
N ARG A 60 1.51 -7.36 2.68
CA ARG A 60 0.15 -6.82 2.62
C ARG A 60 -0.12 -6.20 1.25
N THR A 61 -0.75 -7.00 0.40
CA THR A 61 -1.31 -6.58 -0.88
C THR A 61 -2.54 -5.74 -0.59
N GLY A 62 -2.41 -4.42 -0.69
CA GLY A 62 -3.58 -3.55 -0.74
C GLY A 62 -4.42 -3.90 -1.96
N ILE A 63 -5.74 -3.98 -1.79
CA ILE A 63 -6.67 -4.24 -2.89
C ILE A 63 -7.15 -2.89 -3.44
N LEU A 64 -6.94 -2.64 -4.73
CA LEU A 64 -7.51 -1.49 -5.43
C LEU A 64 -8.77 -1.92 -6.17
N VAL A 65 -9.92 -1.36 -5.79
CA VAL A 65 -11.20 -1.59 -6.48
C VAL A 65 -11.45 -0.45 -7.46
N ILE A 66 -11.66 -0.80 -8.73
CA ILE A 66 -12.08 0.15 -9.77
C ILE A 66 -13.44 -0.33 -10.28
N GLY A 67 -14.47 0.50 -10.13
CA GLY A 67 -15.81 0.14 -10.56
C GLY A 67 -16.78 1.30 -10.48
N LYS A 68 -17.93 1.16 -11.16
CA LYS A 68 -19.03 2.13 -11.09
C LYS A 68 -19.61 2.16 -9.67
N THR A 69 -19.91 3.36 -9.21
CA THR A 69 -20.66 3.68 -8.00
C THR A 69 -21.77 4.64 -8.37
N TRP A 70 -22.91 4.55 -7.68
CA TRP A 70 -24.03 5.46 -7.85
C TRP A 70 -24.72 5.75 -6.51
N LEU A 71 -25.39 6.90 -6.46
CA LEU A 71 -26.23 7.39 -5.37
C LEU A 71 -27.55 7.87 -5.99
N GLU A 72 -28.66 7.45 -5.43
CA GLU A 72 -30.00 7.84 -5.83
C GLU A 72 -30.70 8.50 -4.63
N ILE A 73 -31.32 9.65 -4.88
CA ILE A 73 -32.13 10.37 -3.90
C ILE A 73 -33.52 10.52 -4.50
N LYS A 74 -34.51 9.93 -3.85
CA LYS A 74 -35.93 10.01 -4.22
C LYS A 74 -36.65 10.86 -3.18
N ALA A 75 -37.33 11.91 -3.64
CA ALA A 75 -38.16 12.77 -2.79
C ALA A 75 -39.62 12.66 -3.23
N GLN A 76 -40.52 12.47 -2.27
CA GLN A 76 -41.96 12.48 -2.49
C GLN A 76 -42.59 13.68 -1.77
N ALA A 77 -43.50 14.36 -2.49
CA ALA A 77 -44.18 15.57 -1.99
C ALA A 77 -45.50 15.23 -1.29
N ASP A 78 -46.21 14.20 -1.76
CA ASP A 78 -47.53 13.81 -1.25
C ASP A 78 -47.43 13.15 0.14
N GLU A 79 -46.33 12.44 0.37
CA GLU A 79 -45.90 11.97 1.69
C GLU A 79 -44.46 12.49 1.87
N PRO A 80 -44.23 13.49 2.75
CA PRO A 80 -42.93 14.17 2.83
C PRO A 80 -41.86 13.19 3.31
N ARG A 81 -41.21 12.57 2.34
CA ARG A 81 -40.28 11.46 2.52
C ARG A 81 -39.12 11.59 1.55
N ILE A 82 -37.93 11.33 2.07
CA ILE A 82 -36.70 11.29 1.30
C ILE A 82 -36.10 9.89 1.47
N ASP A 83 -36.01 9.16 0.37
CA ASP A 83 -35.33 7.87 0.29
C ASP A 83 -33.97 8.04 -0.36
N ILE A 84 -32.95 7.49 0.28
CA ILE A 84 -31.58 7.48 -0.23
C ILE A 84 -31.18 6.03 -0.47
N SER A 85 -30.72 5.72 -1.69
CA SER A 85 -30.13 4.43 -2.01
C SER A 85 -28.80 4.63 -2.73
N TYR A 86 -27.86 3.69 -2.56
CA TYR A 86 -26.55 3.75 -3.18
C TYR A 86 -26.07 2.35 -3.53
N GLY A 87 -25.15 2.26 -4.48
CA GLY A 87 -24.63 0.97 -4.90
C GLY A 87 -23.66 1.07 -6.06
N GLY A 88 -23.61 -0.01 -6.83
CA GLY A 88 -22.67 -0.21 -7.92
C GLY A 88 -21.58 -1.21 -7.55
N MET A 89 -20.95 -1.81 -8.56
CA MET A 89 -19.94 -2.86 -8.34
C MET A 89 -18.73 -2.34 -7.55
N GLY A 90 -18.33 -1.08 -7.75
CA GLY A 90 -17.23 -0.49 -6.99
C GLY A 90 -17.54 -0.41 -5.50
N TYR A 91 -18.75 0.06 -5.15
CA TYR A 91 -19.25 0.09 -3.78
C TYR A 91 -19.34 -1.33 -3.18
N LEU A 92 -20.04 -2.25 -3.85
CA LEU A 92 -20.29 -3.59 -3.34
C LEU A 92 -18.99 -4.39 -3.10
N MET A 93 -18.07 -4.38 -4.06
CA MET A 93 -16.78 -5.06 -3.90
C MET A 93 -15.96 -4.42 -2.77
N SER A 94 -15.95 -3.09 -2.65
CA SER A 94 -15.24 -2.41 -1.57
C SER A 94 -15.83 -2.76 -0.20
N SER A 95 -17.15 -2.74 -0.06
CA SER A 95 -17.84 -3.10 1.19
C SER A 95 -17.57 -4.55 1.60
N GLU A 96 -17.48 -5.47 0.64
CA GLU A 96 -17.20 -6.87 0.93
C GLU A 96 -15.74 -7.12 1.32
N LEU A 97 -14.80 -6.49 0.63
CA LEU A 97 -13.37 -6.59 0.95
C LEU A 97 -12.99 -5.96 2.29
N ILE A 98 -13.76 -4.97 2.77
CA ILE A 98 -13.61 -4.42 4.12
C ILE A 98 -14.06 -5.43 5.18
N ARG A 99 -15.09 -6.24 4.91
CA ARG A 99 -15.58 -7.25 5.86
C ARG A 99 -14.65 -8.45 6.03
N GLN A 100 -13.80 -8.71 5.03
CA GLN A 100 -12.90 -9.88 5.00
C GLN A 100 -11.47 -9.57 5.46
N GLN A 101 -11.16 -8.32 5.80
CA GLN A 101 -9.89 -7.89 6.40
C GLN A 101 -10.02 -7.76 7.91
#